data_AF-L1IRY1-F1
#
_entry.id   AF-L1IRY1-F1
#
_cell.length_a   1.000
_cell.length_b   1.000
_cell.length_c   1.000
_cell.angle_alpha   90.00
_cell.angle_beta   90.00
_cell.angle_gamma   90.00
#
_symmetry.space_group_name_H-M   'P 1'
#
loop_
_entity.id
_entity.type
_entity.pdbx_description
1 polymer ?
#
loop_
_entity_poly.entity_id
_entity_poly.type
_entity_poly.pdbx_seq_one_letter_code
_entity_poly.pdbx_strand_id
1 'polypeptide(L)'
;MEITKLFVLNTSDFVFSFVVQNPGFAQKAAAVSIEVSGGLNLPRQKMNFGTSDLMLYPLVVTGPTFVTSEIGQSTSFPSYNNQITVTFSANIKLTEGSIITLSSLGKNVTASWMPLDTVNLTGDSSYFSDSPGGSDSKGILNSLTETLKLFVLKPIDAFQTIVISFNVTNPGCFRPAADVCIAASNILTENCPHNATIERSQIKVRN
;
A
#
# COMPACT_ATOMS: atom_id res chain seq x y z
N MET A 1 20.14 -65.04 25.67
CA MET A 1 20.65 -63.76 26.23
C MET A 1 20.42 -62.71 25.16
N GLU A 2 19.26 -62.05 25.22
CA GLU A 2 18.90 -60.98 24.28
C GLU A 2 19.69 -59.73 24.63
N ILE A 3 20.44 -59.21 23.66
CA ILE A 3 21.06 -57.89 23.78
C ILE A 3 20.03 -56.89 23.24
N THR A 4 19.17 -56.40 24.13
CA THR A 4 18.30 -55.25 23.84
C THR A 4 19.19 -54.01 23.77
N LYS A 5 19.59 -53.63 22.55
CA LYS A 5 20.32 -52.38 22.31
C LYS A 5 19.33 -51.23 22.51
N LEU A 6 19.29 -50.71 23.73
CA LEU A 6 18.52 -49.52 24.10
C LEU A 6 19.13 -48.33 23.35
N PHE A 7 18.56 -47.96 22.20
CA PHE A 7 18.87 -46.68 21.57
C PHE A 7 18.25 -45.58 22.45
N VAL A 8 19.04 -45.09 23.41
CA VAL A 8 18.72 -43.83 24.07
C VAL A 8 18.94 -42.75 23.02
N LEU A 9 17.86 -42.30 22.39
CA LEU A 9 17.88 -41.09 21.57
C LEU A 9 18.10 -39.93 22.55
N ASN A 10 19.34 -39.44 22.62
CA ASN A 10 19.57 -38.09 23.14
C ASN A 10 18.85 -37.14 22.17
N THR A 11 17.63 -36.73 22.53
CA THR A 11 16.90 -35.70 21.79
C THR A 11 17.46 -34.35 22.20
N SER A 12 18.66 -34.04 21.71
CA SER A 12 19.12 -32.65 21.68
C SER A 12 18.49 -32.00 20.46
N ASP A 13 17.62 -31.01 20.68
CA ASP A 13 17.12 -30.19 19.59
C ASP A 13 18.29 -29.46 18.94
N PHE A 14 18.43 -29.62 17.62
CA PHE A 14 19.40 -28.85 16.84
C PHE A 14 18.74 -27.55 16.39
N VAL A 15 19.23 -26.42 16.92
CA VAL A 15 18.73 -25.08 16.57
C VAL A 15 19.82 -24.34 15.79
N PHE A 16 19.47 -23.80 14.64
CA PHE A 16 20.30 -22.87 13.89
C PHE A 16 19.46 -21.69 13.40
N SER A 17 20.10 -20.55 13.18
CA SER A 17 19.46 -19.34 12.69
C SER A 17 20.36 -18.66 11.67
N PHE A 18 19.74 -18.04 10.68
CA PHE A 18 20.42 -17.19 9.70
C PHE A 18 19.54 -15.99 9.42
N VAL A 19 20.16 -14.90 8.98
CA VAL A 19 19.44 -13.68 8.61
C VAL A 19 19.23 -13.71 7.10
N VAL A 20 18.01 -13.35 6.67
CA VAL A 20 17.67 -13.16 5.26
C VAL A 20 17.12 -11.76 5.10
N GLN A 21 17.50 -11.07 4.02
CA GLN A 21 16.87 -9.83 3.62
C GLN A 21 15.63 -10.14 2.79
N ASN A 22 14.48 -9.62 3.22
CA ASN A 22 13.24 -9.75 2.46
C ASN A 22 13.35 -9.03 1.10
N PRO A 23 12.81 -9.59 0.01
CA PRO A 23 12.69 -8.86 -1.25
C PRO A 23 11.80 -7.62 -1.11
N GLY A 24 11.98 -6.65 -2.00
CA GLY A 24 11.16 -5.43 -2.06
C GLY A 24 9.72 -5.63 -2.61
N PHE A 25 9.28 -6.87 -2.79
CA PHE A 25 7.99 -7.21 -3.40
C PHE A 25 7.29 -8.36 -2.67
N ALA A 26 5.99 -8.49 -2.90
CA ALA A 26 5.16 -9.52 -2.27
C ALA A 26 5.68 -10.93 -2.58
N GLN A 27 5.81 -11.77 -1.56
CA GLN A 27 6.23 -13.15 -1.71
C GLN A 27 5.26 -14.05 -0.94
N LYS A 28 4.78 -15.10 -1.61
CA LYS A 28 3.99 -16.16 -0.97
C LYS A 28 4.90 -17.00 -0.08
N ALA A 29 4.31 -17.58 0.97
CA ALA A 29 5.02 -18.45 1.89
C ALA A 29 5.83 -19.51 1.15
N ALA A 30 7.10 -19.66 1.54
CA ALA A 30 7.93 -20.72 1.01
C ALA A 30 7.55 -22.06 1.65
N ALA A 31 7.52 -23.13 0.85
CA ALA A 31 7.49 -24.47 1.40
C ALA A 31 8.86 -24.78 2.03
N VAL A 32 8.92 -24.86 3.35
CA VAL A 32 10.15 -25.17 4.09
C VAL A 32 10.18 -26.65 4.42
N SER A 33 11.32 -27.27 4.18
CA SER A 33 11.52 -28.69 4.45
C SER A 33 12.95 -28.99 4.85
N ILE A 34 13.13 -30.02 5.66
CA ILE A 34 14.42 -30.54 6.08
C ILE A 34 14.65 -31.92 5.47
N GLU A 35 15.90 -32.21 5.11
CA GLU A 35 16.33 -33.48 4.53
C GLU A 35 17.73 -33.79 5.09
N VAL A 36 18.04 -35.07 5.30
CA VAL A 36 19.38 -35.50 5.65
C VAL A 36 19.92 -36.31 4.49
N SER A 37 21.13 -35.99 4.03
CA SER A 37 21.82 -36.71 2.96
C SER A 37 23.25 -37.08 3.36
N GLY A 38 23.80 -38.15 2.77
CA GLY A 38 25.17 -38.62 3.01
C GLY A 38 25.21 -40.05 3.52
N GLY A 39 25.87 -40.30 4.66
CA GLY A 39 25.96 -41.64 5.26
C GLY A 39 24.62 -42.22 5.74
N LEU A 40 23.62 -41.35 5.96
CA LEU A 40 22.23 -41.69 6.22
C LEU A 40 21.36 -40.73 5.41
N ASN A 41 20.39 -41.27 4.66
CA ASN A 41 19.45 -40.45 3.90
C ASN A 41 18.08 -40.48 4.58
N LEU A 42 17.61 -39.34 5.08
CA LEU A 42 16.24 -39.16 5.54
C LEU A 42 15.48 -38.32 4.53
N PRO A 43 14.33 -38.79 4.02
CA PRO A 43 13.60 -38.08 2.98
C PRO A 43 13.12 -36.72 3.48
N ARG A 44 12.92 -35.80 2.54
CA ARG A 44 12.42 -34.46 2.79
C ARG A 44 11.15 -34.46 3.64
N GLN A 45 11.19 -33.85 4.81
CA GLN A 45 10.05 -33.62 5.69
C GLN A 45 9.68 -32.15 5.72
N LYS A 46 8.39 -31.84 5.60
CA LYS A 46 7.88 -30.47 5.76
C LYS A 46 8.08 -30.02 7.20
N MET A 47 8.59 -28.80 7.38
CA MET A 47 8.67 -28.21 8.71
C MET A 47 7.30 -27.68 9.15
N ASN A 48 7.01 -27.77 10.45
CA ASN A 48 5.83 -27.16 11.06
C ASN A 48 6.16 -25.72 11.47
N PHE A 49 5.31 -24.76 11.11
CA PHE A 49 5.51 -23.34 11.43
C PHE A 49 5.02 -22.95 12.83
N GLY A 50 4.30 -23.84 13.53
CA GLY A 50 3.87 -23.60 14.92
C GLY A 50 2.78 -22.53 15.06
N THR A 51 2.24 -22.03 13.95
CA THR A 51 1.19 -21.01 13.90
C THR A 51 0.26 -21.25 12.72
N SER A 52 -0.99 -20.84 12.85
CA SER A 52 -1.97 -20.78 11.75
C SER A 52 -1.99 -19.43 11.05
N ASP A 53 -1.27 -18.43 11.58
CA ASP A 53 -1.16 -17.11 10.95
C ASP A 53 -0.23 -17.19 9.74
N LEU A 54 -0.82 -17.12 8.55
CA LEU A 54 -0.09 -17.19 7.28
C LEU A 54 0.92 -16.05 7.11
N MET A 55 0.74 -14.91 7.80
CA MET A 55 1.69 -13.78 7.71
C MET A 55 2.98 -14.03 8.48
N LEU A 56 2.98 -15.00 9.40
CA LEU A 56 4.15 -15.42 10.17
C LEU A 56 4.89 -16.60 9.51
N TYR A 57 4.42 -17.08 8.36
CA TYR A 57 5.10 -18.16 7.66
C TYR A 57 6.47 -17.67 7.14
N PRO A 58 7.53 -18.50 7.20
CA PRO A 58 8.84 -18.10 6.72
C PRO A 58 8.81 -17.60 5.27
N LEU A 59 9.52 -16.50 5.03
CA LEU A 59 9.68 -15.87 3.72
C LEU A 59 8.36 -15.36 3.11
N VAL A 60 7.31 -15.16 3.92
CA VAL A 60 6.17 -14.33 3.51
C VAL A 60 6.58 -12.88 3.53
N VAL A 61 6.35 -12.18 2.42
CA VAL A 61 6.53 -10.74 2.32
C VAL A 61 5.20 -10.12 1.91
N THR A 62 4.72 -9.16 2.70
CA THR A 62 3.49 -8.44 2.40
C THR A 62 3.70 -7.53 1.20
N GLY A 63 2.77 -7.57 0.24
CA GLY A 63 2.78 -6.63 -0.87
C GLY A 63 2.52 -5.19 -0.42
N PRO A 64 2.83 -4.22 -1.28
CA PRO A 64 2.44 -2.82 -1.09
C PRO A 64 0.94 -2.69 -0.83
N THR A 65 0.57 -2.03 0.25
CA THR A 65 -0.81 -1.70 0.60
C THR A 65 -0.88 -0.35 1.31
N PHE A 66 -2.04 0.31 1.21
CA PHE A 66 -2.39 1.35 2.17
C PHE A 66 -2.74 0.70 3.51
N VAL A 67 -2.15 1.21 4.59
CA VAL A 67 -2.41 0.81 5.97
C VAL A 67 -3.56 1.64 6.54
N THR A 68 -3.58 2.93 6.19
CA THR A 68 -4.66 3.86 6.48
C THR A 68 -5.10 4.52 5.18
N SER A 69 -6.42 4.65 5.00
CA SER A 69 -7.04 5.43 3.92
C SER A 69 -8.39 5.95 4.40
N GLU A 70 -8.44 7.25 4.70
CA GLU A 70 -9.62 7.93 5.22
C GLU A 70 -9.94 9.19 4.43
N ILE A 71 -11.22 9.50 4.30
CA ILE A 71 -11.72 10.71 3.64
C ILE A 71 -12.79 11.40 4.48
N GLY A 72 -12.72 12.73 4.54
CA GLY A 72 -13.69 13.59 5.20
C GLY A 72 -14.04 14.81 4.34
N GLN A 73 -15.13 15.47 4.68
CA GLN A 73 -15.60 16.67 4.00
C GLN A 73 -16.06 17.74 4.99
N SER A 74 -15.95 19.02 4.64
CA SER A 74 -16.34 20.12 5.53
C SER A 74 -17.84 20.45 5.51
N THR A 75 -18.54 20.21 4.39
CA THR A 75 -19.98 20.48 4.27
C THR A 75 -20.66 19.61 3.22
N SER A 76 -21.91 19.22 3.48
CA SER A 76 -22.76 18.48 2.54
C SER A 76 -23.77 19.38 1.81
N PHE A 77 -23.76 20.70 2.02
CA PHE A 77 -24.77 21.59 1.45
C PHE A 77 -24.58 21.79 -0.07
N PRO A 78 -25.67 21.74 -0.87
CA PRO A 78 -25.61 21.95 -2.32
C PRO A 78 -25.06 23.33 -2.68
N SER A 79 -24.23 23.42 -3.73
CA SER A 79 -23.63 24.67 -4.21
C SER A 79 -22.67 25.39 -3.24
N TYR A 80 -22.32 24.78 -2.10
CA TYR A 80 -21.30 25.33 -1.20
C TYR A 80 -19.91 24.77 -1.53
N ASN A 81 -18.88 25.56 -1.20
CA ASN A 81 -17.50 25.10 -1.24
C ASN A 81 -17.27 24.08 -0.12
N ASN A 82 -16.77 22.93 -0.52
CA ASN A 82 -16.52 21.79 0.32
C ASN A 82 -15.03 21.46 0.30
N GLN A 83 -14.42 21.43 1.48
CA GLN A 83 -13.04 20.99 1.62
C GLN A 83 -13.04 19.48 1.83
N ILE A 84 -12.38 18.77 0.92
CA ILE A 84 -12.16 17.33 1.01
C ILE A 84 -10.80 17.12 1.65
N THR A 85 -10.77 16.36 2.76
CA THR A 85 -9.55 15.99 3.47
C THR A 85 -9.31 14.51 3.31
N VAL A 86 -8.11 14.13 2.86
CA VAL A 86 -7.69 12.74 2.69
C VAL A 86 -6.51 12.46 3.61
N THR A 87 -6.61 11.38 4.38
CA THR A 87 -5.54 10.89 5.26
C THR A 87 -5.14 9.50 4.82
N PHE A 88 -3.86 9.25 4.57
CA PHE A 88 -3.38 7.92 4.19
C PHE A 88 -1.96 7.62 4.68
N SER A 89 -1.64 6.33 4.73
CA SER A 89 -0.29 5.81 4.96
C SER A 89 -0.12 4.48 4.20
N ALA A 90 1.08 4.18 3.74
CA ALA A 90 1.39 2.93 3.03
C ALA A 90 2.38 2.08 3.84
N ASN A 91 2.34 0.75 3.71
CA ASN A 91 3.31 -0.14 4.36
C ASN A 91 4.69 -0.16 3.68
N ILE A 92 4.85 0.62 2.61
CA ILE A 92 6.08 0.75 1.83
C ILE A 92 6.40 2.23 1.63
N LYS A 93 7.68 2.51 1.41
CA LYS A 93 8.14 3.84 1.01
C LYS A 93 7.58 4.20 -0.38
N LEU A 94 6.93 5.35 -0.49
CA LEU A 94 6.53 5.92 -1.78
C LEU A 94 7.69 6.77 -2.28
N THR A 95 8.36 6.32 -3.32
CA THR A 95 9.52 7.01 -3.89
C THR A 95 9.11 8.25 -4.67
N GLU A 96 10.03 9.18 -4.86
CA GLU A 96 9.86 10.27 -5.83
C GLU A 96 9.47 9.70 -7.20
N GLY A 97 8.53 10.35 -7.87
CA GLY A 97 7.93 9.89 -9.11
C GLY A 97 6.77 8.90 -8.95
N SER A 98 6.51 8.37 -7.75
CA SER A 98 5.30 7.59 -7.49
C SER A 98 4.05 8.43 -7.78
N ILE A 99 2.97 7.77 -8.18
CA ILE A 99 1.71 8.44 -8.55
C ILE A 99 0.62 7.92 -7.63
N ILE A 100 0.03 8.81 -6.84
CA ILE A 100 -1.18 8.52 -6.06
C ILE A 100 -2.39 8.94 -6.88
N THR A 101 -3.37 8.06 -7.01
CA THR A 101 -4.60 8.32 -7.77
C THR A 101 -5.80 8.15 -6.85
N LEU A 102 -6.53 9.25 -6.62
CA LEU A 102 -7.90 9.21 -6.12
C LEU A 102 -8.83 9.09 -7.32
N SER A 103 -9.85 8.25 -7.22
CA SER A 103 -10.80 7.98 -8.30
C SER A 103 -12.22 7.93 -7.77
N SER A 104 -13.20 8.05 -8.67
CA SER A 104 -14.62 8.09 -8.32
C SER A 104 -14.96 9.26 -7.38
N LEU A 105 -14.31 10.42 -7.59
CA LEU A 105 -14.56 11.65 -6.82
C LEU A 105 -15.93 12.29 -7.14
N GLY A 106 -16.65 11.77 -8.13
CA GLY A 106 -17.93 12.30 -8.60
C GLY A 106 -17.77 13.44 -9.63
N LYS A 107 -18.79 13.60 -10.49
CA LYS A 107 -18.80 14.64 -11.53
C LYS A 107 -18.84 16.07 -10.94
N ASN A 108 -18.08 17.00 -11.52
CA ASN A 108 -17.95 18.43 -11.16
C ASN A 108 -16.97 18.76 -10.02
N VAL A 109 -15.78 18.17 -9.99
CA VAL A 109 -14.73 18.73 -9.11
C VAL A 109 -14.21 20.09 -9.62
N THR A 110 -14.28 20.41 -10.92
CA THR A 110 -14.24 21.80 -11.40
C THR A 110 -15.05 21.97 -12.67
N ALA A 111 -15.92 22.98 -12.72
CA ALA A 111 -16.69 23.37 -13.90
C ALA A 111 -15.79 24.16 -14.87
N SER A 112 -14.77 23.48 -15.40
CA SER A 112 -13.85 24.02 -16.40
C SER A 112 -14.19 23.43 -17.77
N TRP A 113 -14.09 24.25 -18.83
CA TRP A 113 -14.23 23.80 -20.23
C TRP A 113 -13.09 22.86 -20.66
N MET A 114 -12.03 22.77 -19.86
CA MET A 114 -10.93 21.84 -20.03
C MET A 114 -11.05 20.66 -19.05
N PRO A 115 -10.86 19.43 -19.54
CA PRO A 115 -11.03 18.23 -18.72
C PRO A 115 -9.94 18.03 -17.67
N LEU A 116 -8.81 18.73 -17.80
CA LEU A 116 -7.68 18.69 -16.88
C LEU A 116 -7.56 20.03 -16.17
N ASP A 117 -7.43 19.99 -14.85
CA ASP A 117 -7.35 21.19 -14.02
C ASP A 117 -6.39 21.00 -12.84
N THR A 118 -5.59 22.02 -12.55
CA THR A 118 -4.65 22.00 -11.42
C THR A 118 -5.40 22.40 -10.16
N VAL A 119 -5.32 21.55 -9.15
CA VAL A 119 -5.93 21.77 -7.83
C VAL A 119 -4.84 22.12 -6.84
N ASN A 120 -5.03 23.23 -6.10
CA ASN A 120 -4.15 23.59 -4.99
C ASN A 120 -4.45 22.70 -3.78
N LEU A 121 -3.39 22.16 -3.20
CA LEU A 121 -3.45 21.31 -2.02
C LEU A 121 -3.00 22.10 -0.78
N THR A 122 -3.46 21.64 0.37
CA THR A 122 -3.04 22.13 1.71
C THR A 122 -2.74 20.94 2.62
N GLY A 123 -2.15 21.17 3.79
CA GLY A 123 -1.67 20.12 4.70
C GLY A 123 -0.23 19.69 4.36
N ASP A 124 0.01 18.40 4.23
CA ASP A 124 1.28 17.80 3.77
C ASP A 124 1.48 17.95 2.25
N SER A 125 1.03 19.07 1.69
CA SER A 125 0.94 19.32 0.26
C SER A 125 2.30 19.41 -0.44
N SER A 126 3.37 19.76 0.31
CA SER A 126 4.72 19.92 -0.25
C SER A 126 5.36 18.62 -0.77
N TYR A 127 4.71 17.48 -0.54
CA TYR A 127 5.09 16.18 -1.08
C TYR A 127 4.59 15.96 -2.51
N PHE A 128 3.68 16.79 -3.03
CA PHE A 128 2.93 16.50 -4.25
C PHE A 128 2.96 17.64 -5.27
N SER A 129 2.95 17.27 -6.55
CA SER A 129 2.75 18.16 -7.69
C SER A 129 1.65 17.65 -8.63
N ASP A 130 1.23 18.53 -9.55
CA ASP A 130 0.28 18.25 -10.63
C ASP A 130 0.91 17.55 -11.86
N SER A 131 2.23 17.44 -11.89
CA SER A 131 3.00 16.83 -12.97
C SER A 131 4.32 16.25 -12.45
N PRO A 132 4.96 15.31 -13.16
CA PRO A 132 6.27 14.80 -12.77
C PRO A 132 7.30 15.94 -12.63
N GLY A 133 7.87 16.12 -11.44
CA GLY A 133 8.84 17.19 -11.16
C GLY A 133 8.27 18.62 -11.18
N GLY A 134 6.94 18.77 -11.14
CA GLY A 134 6.26 20.07 -11.12
C GLY A 134 6.45 20.85 -9.80
N SER A 135 5.81 22.02 -9.72
CA SER A 135 5.77 22.79 -8.47
C SER A 135 4.97 22.05 -7.39
N ASP A 136 5.39 22.22 -6.14
CA ASP A 136 4.77 21.55 -5.01
C ASP A 136 3.37 22.10 -4.67
N SER A 137 2.70 21.42 -3.74
CA SER A 137 1.37 21.77 -3.24
C SER A 137 0.26 21.78 -4.29
N LYS A 138 0.39 20.92 -5.30
CA LYS A 138 -0.56 20.81 -6.41
C LYS A 138 -0.94 19.36 -6.71
N GLY A 139 -2.09 19.18 -7.32
CA GLY A 139 -2.53 17.92 -7.92
C GLY A 139 -3.23 18.18 -9.25
N ILE A 140 -3.33 17.17 -10.11
CA ILE A 140 -4.04 17.27 -11.39
C ILE A 140 -5.34 16.49 -11.35
N LEU A 141 -6.44 17.22 -11.46
CA LEU A 141 -7.77 16.66 -11.59
C LEU A 141 -8.07 16.38 -13.07
N ASN A 142 -8.66 15.24 -13.35
CA ASN A 142 -9.27 14.91 -14.62
C ASN A 142 -10.77 14.69 -14.43
N SER A 143 -11.59 15.57 -14.99
CA SER A 143 -13.05 15.53 -14.87
C SER A 143 -13.71 14.49 -15.78
N LEU A 144 -13.02 14.01 -16.83
CA LEU A 144 -13.51 12.93 -17.70
C LEU A 144 -13.37 11.56 -17.04
N THR A 145 -12.24 11.34 -16.35
CA THR A 145 -11.96 10.08 -15.65
C THR A 145 -12.35 10.12 -14.18
N GLU A 146 -12.79 11.27 -13.67
CA GLU A 146 -13.12 11.51 -12.26
C GLU A 146 -11.97 11.15 -11.31
N THR A 147 -10.75 11.50 -11.71
CA THR A 147 -9.53 11.17 -10.96
C THR A 147 -8.76 12.42 -10.55
N LEU A 148 -8.24 12.44 -9.32
CA LEU A 148 -7.19 13.36 -8.90
C LEU A 148 -5.87 12.58 -8.81
N LYS A 149 -4.87 12.98 -9.58
CA LYS A 149 -3.53 12.42 -9.52
C LYS A 149 -2.59 13.36 -8.78
N LEU A 150 -1.75 12.77 -7.95
CA LEU A 150 -0.71 13.43 -7.18
C LEU A 150 0.62 12.78 -7.54
N PHE A 151 1.58 13.57 -8.03
CA PHE A 151 2.92 13.11 -8.31
C PHE A 151 3.80 13.35 -7.10
N VAL A 152 4.41 12.30 -6.55
CA VAL A 152 5.27 12.39 -5.37
C VAL A 152 6.58 13.09 -5.73
N LEU A 153 6.84 14.25 -5.13
CA LEU A 153 8.05 15.05 -5.29
C LEU A 153 9.14 14.72 -4.27
N LYS A 154 8.73 14.28 -3.07
CA LYS A 154 9.64 13.95 -1.98
C LYS A 154 9.29 12.55 -1.49
N PRO A 155 10.27 11.67 -1.24
CA PRO A 155 9.97 10.34 -0.75
C PRO A 155 9.16 10.39 0.56
N ILE A 156 8.13 9.56 0.66
CA ILE A 156 7.30 9.39 1.87
C ILE A 156 7.66 8.04 2.47
N ASP A 157 8.11 8.03 3.73
CA ASP A 157 8.56 6.80 4.37
C ASP A 157 7.39 5.85 4.66
N ALA A 158 7.70 4.55 4.78
CA ALA A 158 6.70 3.55 5.14
C ALA A 158 6.04 3.91 6.49
N PHE A 159 4.72 3.74 6.56
CA PHE A 159 3.86 4.06 7.70
C PHE A 159 3.80 5.54 8.08
N GLN A 160 4.46 6.43 7.32
CA GLN A 160 4.28 7.86 7.49
C GLN A 160 2.84 8.24 7.13
N THR A 161 2.19 8.96 8.04
CA THR A 161 0.84 9.49 7.80
C THR A 161 0.92 10.79 7.01
N ILE A 162 0.15 10.85 5.93
CA ILE A 162 0.00 12.03 5.07
C ILE A 162 -1.43 12.52 5.16
N VAL A 163 -1.60 13.82 5.36
CA VAL A 163 -2.89 14.51 5.37
C VAL A 163 -2.86 15.62 4.32
N ILE A 164 -3.69 15.51 3.29
CA ILE A 164 -3.89 16.57 2.31
C ILE A 164 -5.34 17.03 2.28
N SER A 165 -5.55 18.29 1.90
CA SER A 165 -6.90 18.81 1.63
C SER A 165 -6.96 19.63 0.36
N PHE A 166 -8.11 19.57 -0.32
CA PHE A 166 -8.42 20.37 -1.51
C PHE A 166 -9.89 20.77 -1.55
N ASN A 167 -10.20 21.85 -2.26
CA ASN A 167 -11.56 22.36 -2.33
C ASN A 167 -12.27 21.86 -3.59
N VAL A 168 -13.53 21.48 -3.41
CA VAL A 168 -14.47 21.10 -4.48
C VAL A 168 -15.78 21.85 -4.24
N THR A 169 -16.54 22.16 -5.29
CA THR A 169 -17.88 22.75 -5.11
C THR A 169 -18.93 21.66 -5.18
N ASN A 170 -19.76 21.54 -4.14
CA ASN A 170 -20.85 20.57 -4.14
C ASN A 170 -21.84 20.88 -5.28
N PRO A 171 -22.40 19.85 -5.95
CA PRO A 171 -23.42 20.07 -6.97
C PRO A 171 -24.67 20.74 -6.37
N GLY A 172 -25.41 21.50 -7.19
CA GLY A 172 -26.63 22.18 -6.76
C GLY A 172 -27.85 21.25 -6.53
N CYS A 173 -27.70 19.95 -6.82
CA CYS A 173 -28.74 18.95 -6.61
C CYS A 173 -28.22 17.83 -5.70
N PHE A 174 -29.16 17.13 -5.04
CA PHE A 174 -28.85 15.98 -4.19
C PHE A 174 -28.07 14.91 -4.97
N ARG A 175 -27.05 14.35 -4.33
CA ARG A 175 -26.34 13.15 -4.78
C ARG A 175 -26.03 12.25 -3.60
N PRO A 176 -26.05 10.92 -3.79
CA PRO A 176 -25.53 10.00 -2.79
C PRO A 176 -24.03 10.21 -2.60
N ALA A 177 -23.51 9.73 -1.46
CA ALA A 177 -22.08 9.74 -1.20
C ALA A 177 -21.32 8.97 -2.29
N ALA A 178 -20.16 9.48 -2.68
CA ALA A 178 -19.31 8.82 -3.68
C ALA A 178 -18.42 7.76 -3.02
N ASP A 179 -18.30 6.59 -3.66
CA ASP A 179 -17.39 5.52 -3.25
C ASP A 179 -15.96 5.84 -3.75
N VAL A 180 -15.32 6.80 -3.11
CA VAL A 180 -13.97 7.24 -3.49
C VAL A 180 -12.98 6.10 -3.27
N CYS A 181 -12.09 5.89 -4.24
CA CYS A 181 -11.02 4.89 -4.14
C CYS A 181 -9.64 5.53 -4.26
N ILE A 182 -8.65 4.90 -3.66
CA ILE A 182 -7.23 5.27 -3.72
C ILE A 182 -6.41 4.12 -4.34
N ALA A 183 -5.42 4.47 -5.15
CA ALA A 183 -4.41 3.57 -5.68
C ALA A 183 -3.04 4.28 -5.71
N ALA A 184 -1.96 3.50 -5.76
CA ALA A 184 -0.62 4.02 -6.02
C ALA A 184 0.06 3.23 -7.14
N SER A 185 0.83 3.90 -7.98
CA SER A 185 1.60 3.27 -9.04
C SER A 185 2.95 3.95 -9.21
N ASN A 186 3.78 3.37 -10.08
CA ASN A 186 5.13 3.86 -10.36
C ASN A 186 6.04 3.91 -9.11
N ILE A 187 5.83 2.99 -8.17
CA ILE A 187 6.64 2.90 -6.95
C ILE A 187 7.91 2.12 -7.29
N LEU A 188 9.06 2.78 -7.19
CA LEU A 188 10.34 2.11 -7.36
C LEU A 188 10.66 1.33 -6.09
N THR A 189 10.89 0.03 -6.23
CA THR A 189 11.28 -0.84 -5.13
C THR A 189 12.64 -1.44 -5.44
N GLU A 190 13.55 -1.42 -4.47
CA GLU A 190 14.88 -1.99 -4.65
C GLU A 190 14.75 -3.49 -4.97
N ASN A 191 15.49 -3.93 -6.00
CA ASN A 191 15.52 -5.33 -6.45
C ASN A 191 14.20 -5.89 -7.01
N CYS A 192 13.23 -5.04 -7.37
CA CYS A 192 12.09 -5.45 -8.18
C CYS A 192 12.29 -5.02 -9.64
N PRO A 193 12.21 -5.93 -10.63
CA PRO A 193 12.35 -5.59 -12.04
C PRO A 193 11.18 -4.77 -12.60
N HIS A 194 10.10 -4.61 -11.84
CA HIS A 194 8.91 -3.87 -12.22
C HIS A 194 8.53 -2.86 -11.15
N ASN A 195 7.97 -1.72 -11.58
CA ASN A 195 7.44 -0.72 -10.66
C ASN A 195 6.26 -1.32 -9.90
N ALA A 196 6.29 -1.20 -8.58
CA ALA A 196 5.25 -1.73 -7.74
C ALA A 196 3.98 -0.86 -7.80
N THR A 197 2.84 -1.51 -7.56
CA THR A 197 1.53 -0.86 -7.46
C THR A 197 0.89 -1.21 -6.12
N ILE A 198 0.17 -0.25 -5.56
CA ILE A 198 -0.84 -0.52 -4.55
C ILE A 198 -2.17 -0.52 -5.28
N GLU A 199 -2.81 -1.69 -5.32
CA GLU A 199 -4.08 -1.88 -6.00
C GLU A 199 -5.17 -0.93 -5.48
N ARG A 200 -6.10 -0.60 -6.38
CA ARG A 200 -7.24 0.26 -6.07
C ARG A 200 -8.03 -0.31 -4.91
N SER A 201 -8.24 0.47 -3.87
CA SER A 201 -9.07 0.12 -2.72
C SER A 201 -10.01 1.27 -2.36
N GLN A 202 -11.18 0.95 -1.81
CA GLN A 202 -12.15 1.95 -1.36
C GLN A 202 -11.64 2.65 -0.10
N ILE A 203 -11.76 3.98 -0.06
CA ILE A 203 -11.36 4.81 1.08
C ILE A 203 -12.48 4.75 2.12
N LYS A 204 -12.12 4.69 3.41
CA LYS A 204 -13.09 4.72 4.51
C LYS A 204 -13.52 6.15 4.79
N VAL A 205 -14.82 6.38 4.97
CA VAL A 205 -15.30 7.69 5.42
C VAL A 205 -14.91 7.85 6.89
N ARG A 206 -14.30 8.98 7.25
CA ARG A 206 -13.95 9.29 8.63
C ARG A 206 -15.25 9.54 9.41
N ASN A 207 -15.48 8.73 10.44
CA ASN A 207 -16.62 8.90 11.37
C ASN A 207 -16.47 10.15 12.22
#